data_AF-A0A959V1H2-F1
#
_entry.id   AF-A0A959V1H2-F1
#
_cell.length_a   1.000
_cell.length_b   1.000
_cell.length_c   1.000
_cell.angle_alpha   90.00
_cell.angle_beta   90.00
_cell.angle_gamma   90.00
#
_symmetry.space_group_name_H-M   'P 1'
#
loop_
_entity.id
_entity.type
_entity.pdbx_description
1 polymer ?
#
loop_
_entity_poly.entity_id
_entity_poly.type
_entity_poly.pdbx_seq_one_letter_code
_entity_poly.pdbx_strand_id
1 'polypeptide(L)'
;ELRVHLEDHIEEDVLDHAAYVFEELGMHRTRDRNGVLVYVAVADRQVAVLGDSGINEQVPDGFWTDVVGLLKLHFAAGRHAEGLVEAVHLIGEKLSSFFPLREDDTDELSNEVSIGRR
;
A
#
# COMPACT_ATOMS: atom_id res chain seq x y z
N GLU A 1 -0.52 -5.96 -8.12
CA GLU A 1 -1.70 -5.98 -7.22
C GLU A 1 -1.60 -4.92 -6.14
N LEU A 2 -2.71 -4.31 -5.71
CA LEU A 2 -2.72 -3.26 -4.67
C LEU A 2 -3.82 -3.51 -3.64
N ARG A 3 -3.48 -3.35 -2.36
CA ARG A 3 -4.46 -3.43 -1.27
C ARG A 3 -4.29 -2.33 -0.24
N VAL A 4 -5.42 -1.85 0.29
CA VAL A 4 -5.46 -0.93 1.43
C VAL A 4 -5.84 -1.71 2.68
N HIS A 5 -5.09 -1.52 3.77
CA HIS A 5 -5.41 -2.05 5.08
C HIS A 5 -5.55 -0.93 6.11
N LEU A 6 -6.64 -0.96 6.86
CA LEU A 6 -6.99 0.05 7.86
C LEU A 6 -7.06 -0.60 9.25
N GLU A 7 -6.45 0.06 10.23
CA GLU A 7 -6.59 -0.24 11.66
C GLU A 7 -6.82 1.05 12.43
N ASP A 8 -7.35 0.95 13.65
CA ASP A 8 -7.54 2.12 14.50
C ASP A 8 -6.22 2.50 15.16
N HIS A 9 -5.57 1.54 15.82
CA HIS A 9 -4.36 1.78 16.62
C HIS A 9 -3.23 0.78 16.39
N ILE A 10 -1.99 1.25 16.57
CA ILE A 10 -0.79 0.44 16.66
C ILE A 10 0.10 0.85 17.84
N GLU A 11 0.70 -0.15 18.47
CA GLU A 11 1.72 0.05 19.51
C GLU A 11 3.14 -0.17 18.98
N GLU A 12 3.26 -0.82 17.83
CA GLU A 12 4.50 -1.26 17.19
C GLU A 12 5.01 -0.20 16.20
N ASP A 13 6.23 -0.38 15.68
CA ASP A 13 6.69 0.44 14.56
C ASP A 13 5.80 0.18 13.33
N VAL A 14 5.41 1.25 12.64
CA VAL A 14 4.46 1.18 11.52
C VAL A 14 4.97 0.32 10.36
N LEU A 15 6.29 0.31 10.11
CA LEU A 15 6.86 -0.49 9.01
C LEU A 15 6.91 -1.96 9.39
N ASP A 16 7.33 -2.29 10.61
CA ASP A 16 7.36 -3.66 11.11
C ASP A 16 5.95 -4.26 11.14
N HIS A 17 4.97 -3.51 11.64
CA HIS A 17 3.59 -3.95 11.70
C HIS A 17 2.99 -4.13 10.30
N ALA A 18 3.22 -3.18 9.40
CA ALA A 18 2.73 -3.28 8.04
C ALA A 18 3.39 -4.44 7.27
N ALA A 19 4.65 -4.79 7.56
CA ALA A 19 5.30 -5.99 7.03
C ALA A 19 4.65 -7.28 7.55
N TYR A 20 4.28 -7.33 8.83
CA TYR A 20 3.49 -8.45 9.39
C TYR A 20 2.14 -8.59 8.66
N VAL A 21 1.40 -7.49 8.50
CA VAL A 21 0.12 -7.48 7.78
C VAL A 21 0.28 -7.89 6.32
N PHE A 22 1.37 -7.49 5.67
CA PHE A 22 1.68 -7.88 4.29
C PHE A 22 1.75 -9.40 4.12
N GLU A 23 2.43 -10.08 5.05
CA GLU A 23 2.55 -11.54 5.07
C GLU A 23 1.22 -12.22 5.40
N GLU A 24 0.50 -11.74 6.41
CA GLU A 24 -0.80 -12.28 6.84
C GLU A 24 -1.85 -12.21 5.72
N LEU A 25 -1.87 -11.11 4.95
CA LEU A 25 -2.76 -10.94 3.81
C LEU A 25 -2.30 -11.70 2.56
N GLY A 26 -1.14 -12.35 2.61
CA GLY A 26 -0.58 -13.10 1.49
C GLY A 26 -0.23 -12.20 0.30
N MET A 27 0.13 -10.94 0.53
CA MET A 27 0.41 -9.96 -0.53
C MET A 27 1.62 -10.39 -1.40
N HIS A 28 2.46 -11.30 -0.89
CA HIS A 28 3.57 -11.92 -1.59
C HIS A 28 3.16 -12.99 -2.63
N ARG A 29 1.87 -13.35 -2.71
CA ARG A 29 1.34 -14.42 -3.57
C ARG A 29 0.94 -13.91 -4.95
N THR A 30 1.82 -13.15 -5.56
CA THR A 30 1.70 -12.65 -6.94
C THR A 30 2.78 -13.29 -7.80
N ARG A 31 2.49 -13.56 -9.07
CA ARG A 31 3.45 -14.18 -10.00
C ARG A 31 4.73 -13.36 -10.12
N ASP A 32 4.56 -12.05 -10.25
CA ASP A 32 5.65 -11.11 -10.52
C ASP A 32 6.17 -10.41 -9.26
N ARG A 33 5.76 -10.87 -8.06
CA ARG A 33 6.14 -10.26 -6.78
C ARG A 33 5.90 -8.75 -6.79
N ASN A 34 4.69 -8.37 -7.19
CA ASN A 34 4.27 -6.99 -7.44
C ASN A 34 3.11 -6.54 -6.53
N GLY A 35 2.94 -7.21 -5.39
CA GLY A 35 1.96 -6.81 -4.38
C GLY A 35 2.36 -5.50 -3.70
N VAL A 36 1.40 -4.59 -3.54
CA VAL A 36 1.56 -3.35 -2.78
C VAL A 36 0.53 -3.25 -1.68
N LEU A 37 0.99 -2.99 -0.46
CA LEU A 37 0.14 -2.71 0.70
C LEU A 37 0.24 -1.23 1.08
N VAL A 38 -0.90 -0.56 1.13
CA VAL A 38 -1.07 0.73 1.79
C VAL A 38 -1.64 0.46 3.17
N TYR A 39 -0.82 0.62 4.19
CA TYR A 39 -1.20 0.43 5.59
C TYR A 39 -1.49 1.79 6.24
N VAL A 40 -2.58 1.86 7.00
CA VAL A 40 -3.02 3.09 7.69
C VAL A 40 -3.55 2.76 9.08
N ALA A 41 -2.89 3.33 10.11
CA ALA A 41 -3.43 3.42 11.47
C ALA A 41 -4.12 4.78 11.63
N VAL A 42 -5.45 4.78 11.58
CA VAL A 42 -6.25 6.01 11.39
C VAL A 42 -6.18 6.92 12.60
N ALA A 43 -6.32 6.37 13.81
CA ALA A 43 -6.32 7.17 15.04
C ALA A 43 -4.91 7.70 15.37
N ASP A 44 -3.88 6.89 15.09
CA ASP A 44 -2.48 7.24 15.37
C ASP A 44 -1.83 8.07 14.25
N ARG A 45 -2.53 8.25 13.12
CA ARG A 45 -2.07 9.01 11.94
C ARG A 45 -0.76 8.48 11.39
N GLN A 46 -0.54 7.18 11.51
CA GLN A 46 0.62 6.51 10.94
C GLN A 46 0.24 5.83 9.62
N VAL A 47 1.14 5.93 8.65
CA VAL A 47 0.94 5.37 7.32
C VAL A 47 2.23 4.72 6.85
N ALA A 48 2.11 3.61 6.15
CA ALA A 48 3.21 2.91 5.50
C ALA A 48 2.76 2.41 4.13
N VAL A 49 3.71 2.37 3.19
CA VAL A 49 3.50 1.78 1.86
C VAL A 49 4.61 0.77 1.64
N LEU A 50 4.25 -0.49 1.41
CA LEU A 50 5.17 -1.58 1.16
C LEU A 50 4.93 -2.15 -0.22
N GLY A 51 6.00 -2.29 -1.00
CA GLY A 51 6.02 -3.12 -2.20
C GLY A 51 6.69 -4.44 -1.90
N ASP A 52 6.27 -5.49 -2.62
CA ASP A 52 6.95 -6.78 -2.62
C ASP A 52 8.33 -6.71 -3.31
N SER A 53 9.12 -7.78 -3.19
CA SER A 53 10.50 -7.84 -3.66
C SER A 53 10.67 -7.50 -5.14
N GLY A 54 9.75 -7.94 -6.01
CA GLY A 54 9.84 -7.66 -7.44
C GLY A 54 9.75 -6.18 -7.77
N ILE A 55 9.00 -5.39 -6.98
CA ILE A 55 8.98 -3.94 -7.07
C ILE A 55 10.25 -3.33 -6.48
N ASN A 56 10.63 -3.75 -5.27
CA ASN A 56 11.77 -3.18 -4.55
C ASN A 56 13.10 -3.35 -5.30
N GLU A 57 13.23 -4.40 -6.11
CA GLU A 57 14.40 -4.63 -6.97
C GLU A 57 14.50 -3.65 -8.15
N GLN A 58 13.39 -3.00 -8.53
CA GLN A 58 13.29 -2.17 -9.74
C GLN A 58 13.17 -0.67 -9.44
N VAL A 59 12.70 -0.31 -8.25
CA VAL A 59 12.44 1.09 -7.89
C VAL A 59 13.56 1.67 -7.02
N PRO A 60 13.88 2.96 -7.17
CA PRO A 60 14.90 3.60 -6.34
C PRO A 60 14.42 3.81 -4.89
N ASP A 61 15.38 4.02 -3.99
CA ASP A 61 15.09 4.43 -2.62
C ASP A 61 14.16 5.65 -2.58
N GLY A 62 13.21 5.64 -1.65
CA GLY A 62 12.26 6.74 -1.49
C GLY A 62 11.15 6.80 -2.55
N PHE A 63 10.99 5.77 -3.38
CA PHE A 63 9.94 5.68 -4.41
C PHE A 63 8.52 6.00 -3.90
N TRP A 64 8.23 5.64 -2.65
CA TRP A 64 6.92 5.83 -2.00
C TRP A 64 6.78 7.13 -1.20
N THR A 65 7.82 7.97 -1.14
CA THR A 65 7.86 9.14 -0.25
C THR A 65 6.75 10.14 -0.54
N ASP A 66 6.44 10.37 -1.81
CA ASP A 66 5.36 11.25 -2.24
C ASP A 66 3.97 10.68 -1.94
N VAL A 67 3.76 9.38 -2.12
CA VAL A 67 2.51 8.70 -1.72
C VAL A 67 2.28 8.86 -0.22
N VAL A 68 3.30 8.61 0.60
CA VAL A 68 3.23 8.81 2.05
C VAL A 68 2.98 10.28 2.40
N GLY A 69 3.63 11.21 1.71
CA GLY A 69 3.42 12.65 1.89
C GLY A 69 1.98 13.09 1.56
N LEU A 70 1.43 12.58 0.46
CA LEU A 70 0.06 12.82 0.01
C LEU A 70 -0.96 12.32 1.04
N LEU A 71 -0.79 11.08 1.51
CA LEU A 71 -1.65 10.51 2.55
C LEU A 71 -1.60 11.35 3.82
N LYS A 72 -0.41 11.72 4.30
CA LYS A 72 -0.25 12.57 5.50
C LYS A 72 -0.94 13.92 5.34
N LEU A 73 -0.82 14.56 4.18
CA LEU A 73 -1.45 15.86 3.90
C LEU A 73 -2.98 15.79 3.99
N HIS A 74 -3.58 14.81 3.32
CA HIS A 74 -5.03 14.62 3.32
C HIS A 74 -5.55 14.19 4.70
N PHE A 75 -4.79 13.35 5.40
CA PHE A 75 -5.15 12.88 6.73
C PHE A 75 -5.14 14.00 7.76
N ALA A 76 -4.13 14.87 7.70
CA ALA A 76 -4.07 16.08 8.53
C ALA A 76 -5.24 17.03 8.27
N ALA A 77 -5.81 17.02 7.07
CA ALA A 77 -6.96 17.83 6.69
C ALA A 77 -8.33 17.15 6.92
N GLY A 78 -8.35 15.93 7.47
CA GLY A 78 -9.59 15.16 7.69
C GLY A 78 -10.21 14.59 6.40
N ARG A 79 -9.50 14.64 5.28
CA ARG A 79 -9.97 14.17 3.96
C ARG A 79 -9.46 12.76 3.66
N HIS A 80 -9.78 11.80 4.54
CA HIS A 80 -9.16 10.46 4.53
C HIS A 80 -9.47 9.67 3.27
N ALA A 81 -10.75 9.59 2.89
CA ALA A 81 -11.18 8.87 1.70
C ALA A 81 -10.56 9.45 0.42
N GLU A 82 -10.53 10.77 0.28
CA GLU A 82 -9.90 11.45 -0.86
C GLU A 82 -8.40 11.15 -0.92
N GLY A 83 -7.72 11.22 0.21
CA GLY A 83 -6.29 10.87 0.29
C GLY A 83 -6.00 9.44 -0.11
N LEU A 84 -6.85 8.48 0.28
CA LEU A 84 -6.70 7.08 -0.14
C LEU A 84 -6.94 6.91 -1.65
N VAL A 85 -7.99 7.52 -2.19
CA VAL A 85 -8.29 7.45 -3.64
C VAL A 85 -7.13 8.02 -4.46
N GLU A 86 -6.63 9.20 -4.09
CA GLU A 86 -5.49 9.81 -4.76
C GLU A 86 -4.20 8.98 -4.62
N ALA A 87 -3.96 8.37 -3.45
CA ALA A 87 -2.82 7.50 -3.24
C ALA A 87 -2.87 6.25 -4.14
N VAL A 88 -4.03 5.60 -4.26
CA VAL A 88 -4.21 4.45 -5.16
C VAL A 88 -3.94 4.82 -6.60
N HIS A 89 -4.45 5.97 -7.06
CA HIS A 89 -4.16 6.47 -8.41
C HIS A 89 -2.67 6.73 -8.62
N LEU A 90 -2.01 7.42 -7.69
CA LEU A 90 -0.58 7.73 -7.78
C LEU A 90 0.28 6.46 -7.79
N ILE A 91 -0.06 5.46 -6.97
CA ILE A 91 0.64 4.17 -6.97
C ILE A 91 0.46 3.46 -8.32
N GLY A 92 -0.76 3.44 -8.86
CA GLY A 92 -1.04 2.84 -10.16
C GLY A 92 -0.23 3.50 -11.29
N GLU A 93 -0.20 4.83 -11.33
CA GLU A 93 0.61 5.59 -12.30
C GLU A 93 2.10 5.27 -12.17
N LYS A 94 2.63 5.29 -10.95
CA LYS A 94 4.02 4.96 -10.65
C LYS A 94 4.40 3.57 -11.13
N LEU A 95 3.58 2.56 -10.83
CA LEU A 95 3.86 1.16 -11.17
C LEU A 95 3.67 0.87 -12.65
N SER A 96 2.77 1.58 -13.34
CA SER A 96 2.49 1.36 -14.78
C SER A 96 3.74 1.42 -15.67
N SER A 97 4.75 2.19 -15.25
CA SER A 97 6.02 2.34 -15.97
C SER A 97 6.97 1.14 -15.79
N PHE A 98 6.81 0.38 -14.71
CA PHE A 98 7.66 -0.77 -14.36
C PHE A 98 6.99 -2.11 -14.65
N PHE A 99 5.67 -2.18 -14.47
CA PHE A 99 4.86 -3.38 -14.63
C PHE A 99 3.72 -3.09 -15.62
N PRO A 100 4.01 -3.08 -16.93
CA PRO A 100 2.97 -2.89 -17.93
C PRO A 100 1.99 -4.06 -17.92
N LEU A 101 0.69 -3.74 -18.02
CA LEU A 101 -0.38 -4.73 -18.06
C LEU A 101 -0.15 -5.72 -19.22
N ARG A 102 -0.22 -7.02 -18.93
CA ARG A 102 -0.09 -8.07 -19.93
C ARG A 102 -1.47 -8.54 -20.38
N GLU A 103 -1.58 -9.10 -21.58
CA GLU A 103 -2.88 -9.60 -22.08
C GLU A 103 -3.41 -10.81 -21.28
N ASP A 104 -2.52 -11.51 -20.57
CA ASP A 104 -2.82 -12.65 -19.70
C ASP A 104 -2.93 -12.28 -18.22
N ASP A 105 -2.98 -10.99 -17.90
CA ASP A 105 -3.03 -10.52 -16.51
C ASP A 105 -4.36 -10.89 -15.85
N THR A 106 -4.30 -11.41 -14.64
CA THR A 106 -5.45 -11.87 -13.86
C THR A 106 -5.41 -11.21 -12.50
N ASP A 107 -6.58 -10.87 -11.95
CA ASP A 107 -6.71 -10.32 -10.58
C ASP A 107 -6.21 -11.37 -9.56
N GLU A 108 -4.94 -11.24 -9.12
CA GLU A 108 -4.26 -12.23 -8.29
C GLU A 108 -4.59 -12.06 -6.80
N LEU A 109 -4.95 -10.85 -6.37
CA LEU A 109 -5.28 -10.49 -5.00
C LEU A 109 -6.64 -9.78 -4.93
N SER A 110 -7.28 -9.82 -3.76
CA SER A 110 -8.55 -9.12 -3.57
C SER A 110 -8.36 -7.60 -3.54
N ASN A 111 -9.21 -6.90 -4.29
CA ASN A 111 -9.36 -5.46 -4.28
C ASN A 111 -10.16 -4.93 -3.06
N GLU A 112 -10.59 -5.80 -2.14
CA GLU A 112 -11.30 -5.40 -0.93
C GLU A 112 -10.36 -4.72 0.09
N VAL A 113 -10.83 -3.60 0.62
CA VAL A 113 -10.21 -2.94 1.78
C VAL A 113 -10.22 -3.91 2.95
N SER A 114 -9.03 -4.19 3.47
CA SER A 114 -8.84 -5.02 4.65
C SER A 114 -8.95 -4.15 5.90
N ILE A 115 -9.67 -4.64 6.92
CA ILE A 115 -9.87 -3.90 8.17
C ILE A 115 -9.40 -4.80 9.33
N GLY A 116 -8.36 -4.37 10.05
CA GLY A 116 -7.94 -5.01 11.28
C GLY A 116 -8.85 -4.61 12.45
N ARG A 117 -8.95 -5.49 13.45
CA ARG A 117 -9.71 -5.24 14.69
C ARG A 117 -8.75 -5.05 15.86
N ARG A 118 -7.82 -4.10 15.73
CA ARG A 118 -6.93 -3.66 16.79
C ARG A 118 -7.10 -2.17 17.04
#